data_AF-A0AAW3YMS2-F1
#
_entry.id   AF-A0AAW3YMS2-F1
#
_cell.length_a   1.000
_cell.length_b   1.000
_cell.length_c   1.000
_cell.angle_alpha   90.00
_cell.angle_beta   90.00
_cell.angle_gamma   90.00
#
_symmetry.space_group_name_H-M   'P 1'
#
loop_
_entity.id
_entity.type
_entity.pdbx_description
1 polymer ?
#
loop_
_entity_poly.entity_id
_entity_poly.type
_entity_poly.pdbx_seq_one_letter_code
_entity_poly.pdbx_strand_id
1 'polypeptide(L)'
;ISNIIATHLPIPMPPSVIGLVILFSLLCLKVIKLEQVESLGTALTGIIGFLFVPSGISVINSLGVMGQYFVQILTVIVVATVILLA
;
A
#
# COMPACT_ATOMS: atom_id res chain seq x y z
N ILE A 1 -12.69 -11.39 4.02
CA ILE A 1 -13.49 -10.63 5.00
C ILE A 1 -13.53 -9.14 4.64
N SER A 2 -12.38 -8.48 4.51
CA SER A 2 -12.29 -7.03 4.22
C SER A 2 -12.99 -6.60 2.92
N ASN A 3 -12.94 -7.42 1.86
CA ASN A 3 -13.63 -7.13 0.59
C ASN A 3 -15.17 -7.20 0.71
N ILE A 4 -15.68 -8.06 1.61
CA ILE A 4 -17.11 -8.20 1.90
C ILE A 4 -17.59 -7.01 2.76
N ILE A 5 -16.76 -6.56 3.70
CA ILE A 5 -17.05 -5.37 4.51
C ILE A 5 -16.99 -4.10 3.66
N ALA A 6 -16.03 -4.01 2.73
CA ALA A 6 -15.89 -2.90 1.79
C ALA A 6 -17.14 -2.70 0.90
N THR A 7 -17.83 -3.78 0.56
CA THR A 7 -19.06 -3.73 -0.27
C THR A 7 -20.30 -3.32 0.51
N HIS A 8 -20.30 -3.46 1.84
CA HIS A 8 -21.39 -3.04 2.71
C HIS A 8 -21.18 -1.65 3.35
N LEU A 9 -19.96 -1.11 3.29
CA LEU A 9 -19.64 0.19 3.87
C LEU A 9 -19.78 1.31 2.80
N PRO A 10 -20.47 2.43 3.08
CA PRO A 10 -20.70 3.51 2.13
C PRO A 10 -19.46 4.38 1.82
N ILE A 11 -18.28 4.00 2.33
CA ILE A 11 -17.05 4.77 2.21
C ILE A 11 -16.11 4.06 1.22
N PRO A 12 -15.67 4.71 0.13
CA PRO A 12 -14.75 4.12 -0.84
C PRO A 12 -13.34 4.03 -0.24
N MET A 13 -13.10 2.97 0.51
CA MET A 13 -11.82 2.70 1.16
C MET A 13 -11.23 1.40 0.60
N PRO A 14 -9.92 1.36 0.26
CA PRO A 14 -9.31 0.15 -0.26
C PRO A 14 -9.45 -1.01 0.75
N PRO A 15 -9.75 -2.24 0.30
CA PRO A 15 -9.88 -3.39 1.19
C PRO A 15 -8.67 -3.61 2.10
N SER A 16 -7.47 -3.24 1.63
CA SER A 16 -6.22 -3.30 2.38
C SER A 16 -6.25 -2.43 3.65
N VAL A 17 -6.82 -1.22 3.57
CA VAL A 17 -6.87 -0.31 4.71
C VAL A 17 -7.90 -0.80 5.73
N ILE A 18 -9.03 -1.34 5.27
CA ILE A 18 -10.03 -1.98 6.15
C ILE A 18 -9.42 -3.18 6.88
N GLY A 19 -8.66 -4.01 6.18
CA GLY A 19 -7.93 -5.13 6.79
C GLY A 19 -6.94 -4.70 7.87
N LEU A 20 -6.25 -3.58 7.65
CA LEU A 20 -5.31 -3.00 8.63
C LEU A 20 -6.03 -2.54 9.90
N VAL A 21 -7.16 -1.83 9.75
CA VAL A 21 -7.97 -1.37 10.91
C VAL A 21 -8.50 -2.56 11.70
N ILE A 22 -9.00 -3.61 11.03
CA ILE A 22 -9.49 -4.83 11.69
C ILE A 22 -8.36 -5.52 12.47
N LEU A 23 -7.20 -5.74 11.85
CA LEU A 23 -6.04 -6.36 12.51
C LEU A 23 -5.65 -5.57 13.76
N PHE A 24 -5.60 -4.24 13.64
CA PHE A 24 -5.30 -3.35 14.75
C PHE A 24 -6.33 -3.47 15.89
N SER A 25 -7.63 -3.45 15.57
CA SER A 25 -8.69 -3.65 16.57
C SER A 25 -8.59 -5.00 17.28
N LEU A 26 -8.28 -6.09 16.57
CA LEU A 26 -8.09 -7.41 17.17
C LEU A 26 -6.86 -7.48 18.10
N LEU A 27 -5.81 -6.70 17.78
CA LEU A 27 -4.63 -6.54 18.62
C LEU A 27 -4.97 -5.77 19.92
N CYS A 28 -5.73 -4.68 19.82
CA CYS A 28 -6.23 -3.93 20.98
C CYS A 28 -7.13 -4.78 21.88
N LEU A 29 -7.99 -5.62 21.29
CA LEU A 29 -8.85 -6.56 22.01
C LEU A 29 -8.09 -7.76 22.58
N LYS A 30 -6.76 -7.85 22.40
CA LYS A 30 -5.89 -8.97 22.83
C LYS A 30 -6.30 -10.35 22.30
N VAL A 31 -7.16 -10.39 21.29
CA VAL A 31 -7.57 -11.64 20.61
C VAL A 31 -6.39 -12.22 19.83
N ILE A 32 -5.55 -11.36 19.27
CA ILE A 32 -4.31 -11.73 18.57
C ILE A 32 -3.12 -11.29 19.41
N LYS A 33 -2.13 -12.19 19.57
CA LYS A 33 -0.87 -11.87 20.26
C LYS A 33 0.04 -11.06 19.34
N LEU A 34 0.62 -9.99 19.88
CA LEU A 34 1.53 -9.10 19.15
C LEU A 34 2.72 -9.85 18.54
N GLU A 35 3.26 -10.82 19.28
CA GLU A 35 4.41 -11.63 18.87
C GLU A 35 4.18 -12.43 17.57
N GLN A 36 2.93 -12.84 17.30
CA GLN A 36 2.59 -13.50 16.04
C GLN A 36 2.66 -12.53 14.86
N VAL A 37 2.21 -11.28 15.05
CA VAL A 37 2.24 -10.25 14.00
C VAL A 37 3.66 -9.73 13.80
N GLU A 38 4.43 -9.56 14.87
CA GLU A 38 5.82 -9.10 14.84
C GLU A 38 6.75 -10.09 14.13
N SER A 39 6.60 -11.39 14.39
CA SER A 39 7.37 -12.42 13.71
C SER A 39 7.14 -12.40 12.19
N LEU A 40 5.88 -12.31 11.75
CA LEU A 40 5.55 -12.23 10.33
C LEU A 40 6.00 -10.90 9.71
N GLY A 41 5.80 -9.78 10.41
CA GLY A 41 6.25 -8.46 9.96
C GLY A 41 7.76 -8.39 9.76
N THR A 42 8.53 -8.98 10.67
CA THR A 42 9.99 -9.07 10.57
C THR A 42 10.42 -9.93 9.38
N ALA A 43 9.76 -11.07 9.16
CA ALA A 43 10.05 -11.92 7.99
C ALA A 43 9.75 -11.21 6.66
N LEU A 44 8.60 -10.52 6.55
CA LEU A 44 8.23 -9.76 5.36
C LEU A 44 9.18 -8.59 5.11
N THR A 45 9.58 -7.88 6.16
CA THR A 45 10.53 -6.77 6.06
C THR A 45 11.91 -7.26 5.64
N GLY A 46 12.33 -8.44 6.10
CA GLY A 46 13.58 -9.08 5.67
C GLY A 46 13.62 -9.40 4.17
N ILE A 47 12.48 -9.69 3.55
CA ILE A 47 12.38 -9.94 2.10
C ILE A 47 11.90 -8.72 1.30
N ILE A 48 11.81 -7.53 1.91
CA ILE A 48 11.21 -6.37 1.26
C ILE A 48 11.94 -6.04 -0.04
N GLY A 49 13.27 -6.09 -0.05
CA GLY A 49 14.07 -5.89 -1.26
C GLY A 49 13.64 -6.80 -2.41
N PHE A 50 13.42 -8.10 -2.13
CA PHE A 50 12.94 -9.06 -3.11
C PHE A 50 11.51 -8.75 -3.61
N LEU A 51 10.61 -8.32 -2.72
CA LEU A 51 9.24 -7.90 -3.09
C LEU A 51 9.25 -6.65 -3.99
N PHE A 52 10.26 -5.79 -3.88
CA PHE A 52 10.42 -4.59 -4.70
C PHE A 52 11.12 -4.84 -6.05
N VAL A 53 11.82 -5.96 -6.24
CA VAL A 53 12.52 -6.29 -7.51
C VAL A 53 11.55 -6.33 -8.71
N PRO A 54 10.39 -7.03 -8.68
CA PRO A 54 9.45 -7.06 -9.81
C PRO A 54 8.94 -5.66 -10.20
N SER A 55 8.65 -4.82 -9.20
CA SER A 55 8.24 -3.44 -9.40
C SER A 55 9.35 -2.61 -10.05
N GLY A 56 10.60 -2.79 -9.61
CA GLY A 56 11.76 -2.13 -10.19
C GLY A 56 12.01 -2.51 -11.66
N ILE A 57 11.90 -3.80 -11.99
CA ILE A 57 12.03 -4.29 -13.38
C ILE A 57 10.97 -3.67 -14.29
N SER A 58 9.74 -3.53 -13.79
CA SER A 58 8.63 -2.91 -14.53
C SER A 58 8.90 -1.44 -14.86
N VAL A 59 9.53 -0.71 -13.93
CA VAL A 59 9.96 0.69 -14.13
C VAL A 59 11.06 0.78 -15.19
N ILE A 60 12.07 -0.10 -15.13
CA ILE A 60 13.17 -0.14 -16.11
C ILE A 60 12.63 -0.47 -17.52
N ASN A 61 11.67 -1.38 -17.64
CA ASN A 61 11.04 -1.66 -18.93
C ASN A 61 10.22 -0.46 -19.47
N SER A 62 9.73 0.39 -18.57
CA SER A 62 8.94 1.58 -18.90
C SER A 62 9.77 2.87 -18.98
N LEU A 63 11.10 2.79 -18.82
CA LEU A 63 11.97 3.97 -18.69
C LEU A 63 11.96 4.85 -19.95
N GLY A 64 11.90 4.25 -21.13
CA GLY A 64 11.77 5.00 -22.40
C GLY A 64 10.47 5.79 -22.49
N VAL A 65 9.36 5.20 -22.03
CA VAL A 65 8.05 5.86 -21.98
C VAL A 65 8.05 6.96 -20.91
N MET A 66 8.64 6.70 -19.74
CA MET A 66 8.78 7.72 -18.69
C MET A 66 9.60 8.92 -19.15
N GLY A 67 10.65 8.70 -19.94
CA GLY A 67 11.43 9.79 -20.53
C GLY A 67 10.61 10.67 -21.48
N GLN A 68 9.76 10.07 -22.32
CA GLN A 68 8.90 10.80 -23.25
C GLN A 68 7.84 11.65 -22.53
N TYR A 69 7.29 11.16 -21.42
CA TYR A 69 6.22 11.83 -20.67
C TYR A 69 6.72 12.54 -19.40
N PHE A 70 8.02 12.79 -19.28
CA PHE A 70 8.64 13.31 -18.06
C PHE A 70 7.97 14.57 -17.52
N VAL A 71 7.70 15.56 -18.39
CA VAL A 71 7.05 16.82 -18.00
C VAL A 71 5.63 16.58 -17.48
N GLN A 72 4.88 15.70 -18.14
CA GLN A 72 3.49 15.39 -17.79
C GLN A 72 3.41 14.64 -16.45
N ILE A 73 4.33 13.70 -16.22
CA ILE A 73 4.48 12.99 -14.95
C ILE A 73 4.79 13.98 -13.81
N LEU A 74 5.74 14.89 -14.02
CA LEU A 74 6.13 15.89 -13.02
C LEU A 74 4.94 16.80 -12.65
N THR A 75 4.19 17.27 -13.65
CA THR A 75 3.00 18.10 -13.41
C THR A 75 1.95 17.34 -12.60
N VAL A 76 1.65 16.09 -12.94
CA VAL A 76 0.68 15.28 -12.18
C VAL A 76 1.14 15.07 -10.75
N ILE A 77 2.43 14.79 -10.52
CA ILE A 77 2.98 14.61 -9.16
C ILE A 77 2.78 15.88 -8.33
N VAL A 78 3.15 17.04 -8.86
CA VAL A 78 3.03 18.32 -8.14
C VAL A 78 1.56 18.62 -7.84
N VAL A 79 0.68 18.51 -8.84
CA VAL A 79 -0.75 18.79 -8.68
C VAL A 79 -1.39 17.84 -7.67
N ALA A 80 -1.14 16.53 -7.78
CA ALA A 80 -1.67 15.54 -6.85
C ALA A 80 -1.17 15.80 -5.42
N THR A 81 0.09 16.16 -5.25
CA THR A 81 0.67 16.49 -3.95
C THR A 81 -0.01 17.71 -3.33
N VAL A 82 -0.20 18.78 -4.12
CA VAL A 82 -0.90 19.99 -3.64
C VAL A 82 -2.35 19.67 -3.26
N ILE A 83 -3.08 18.89 -4.07
CA ILE A 83 -4.47 18.53 -3.77
C ILE A 83 -4.58 17.67 -2.51
N LEU A 84 -3.63 16.76 -2.27
CA LEU A 84 -3.65 15.89 -1.09
C LEU A 84 -3.28 16.62 0.21
N LEU A 85 -2.44 17.65 0.12
CA LEU A 85 -1.98 18.44 1.28
C LEU A 85 -2.86 19.67 1.57
N ALA A 86 -3.62 20.16 0.58
CA ALA A 86 -4.58 21.26 0.73
C ALA A 86 -5.88 20.79 1.38
#